data_AF-A0A832WTS8-F1
#
_entry.id   AF-A0A832WTS8-F1
#
_cell.length_a   1.000
_cell.length_b   1.000
_cell.length_c   1.000
_cell.angle_alpha   90.00
_cell.angle_beta   90.00
_cell.angle_gamma   90.00
#
_symmetry.space_group_name_H-M   'P 1'
#
loop_
_entity.id
_entity.type
_entity.pdbx_description
1 polymer ?
#
loop_
_entity_poly.entity_id
_entity_poly.type
_entity_poly.pdbx_seq_one_letter_code
_entity_poly.pdbx_strand_id
1 'polypeptide(L)' 'MSKEELLQELAGAMISCKKDAVLAAVEKAKGELEPSEIIEKGLAEGMNEVGVRF' A
#
# COMPACT_ATOMS: atom_id res chain seq x y z
N MET A 1 14.07 3.55 -3.20
CA MET A 1 13.02 4.25 -2.45
C MET A 1 13.20 3.93 -0.98
N SER A 2 12.81 4.83 -0.07
CA SER A 2 12.70 4.45 1.34
C SER A 2 11.58 3.41 1.49
N LYS A 3 11.71 2.48 2.44
CA LYS A 3 10.63 1.54 2.81
C LYS A 3 9.32 2.29 3.13
N GLU A 4 9.40 3.47 3.76
CA GLU A 4 8.24 4.31 4.07
C GLU A 4 7.56 4.90 2.82
N GLU A 5 8.33 5.26 1.79
CA GLU A 5 7.75 5.78 0.54
C GLU A 5 6.95 4.71 -0.20
N LEU A 6 7.44 3.46 -0.21
CA LEU A 6 6.72 2.33 -0.81
C LEU A 6 5.42 2.02 -0.06
N LEU A 7 5.43 2.09 1.27
CA LEU A 7 4.25 1.89 2.10
C LEU A 7 3.21 3.01 1.90
N GLN A 8 3.66 4.27 1.78
CA GLN A 8 2.77 5.39 1.41
C GLN A 8 2.20 5.25 0.00
N GLU A 9 2.98 4.79 -0.99
CA GLU A 9 2.48 4.53 -2.34
C GLU A 9 1.39 3.43 -2.32
N LEU A 10 1.59 2.37 -1.54
CA LEU A 10 0.61 1.30 -1.35
C LEU A 10 -0.67 1.78 -0.70
N ALA A 11 -0.57 2.55 0.40
CA ALA A 11 -1.72 3.12 1.09
C ALA A 11 -2.48 4.09 0.18
N GLY A 12 -1.77 4.97 -0.53
CA GLY A 12 -2.35 5.90 -1.51
C GLY A 12 -3.04 5.18 -2.67
N ALA A 13 -2.45 4.10 -3.19
CA ALA A 13 -3.06 3.27 -4.21
C ALA A 13 -4.36 2.62 -3.71
N MET A 14 -4.38 2.11 -2.46
CA MET A 14 -5.56 1.56 -1.81
C MET A 14 -6.67 2.60 -1.63
N ILE A 15 -6.33 3.80 -1.13
CA ILE A 15 -7.27 4.91 -0.96
C ILE A 15 -7.86 5.34 -2.32
N SER A 16 -7.06 5.30 -3.38
CA SER A 16 -7.54 5.61 -4.74
C SER A 16 -8.52 4.58 -5.30
N CYS A 17 -8.62 3.39 -4.68
CA CYS A 17 -9.42 2.26 -5.13
C CYS A 17 -9.10 1.77 -6.56
N LYS A 18 -7.94 2.16 -7.12
CA LYS A 18 -7.50 1.76 -8.46
C LYS A 18 -6.74 0.45 -8.38
N LYS A 19 -7.39 -0.64 -8.78
CA LYS A 19 -6.82 -1.99 -8.78
C LYS A 19 -5.47 -2.08 -9.49
N ASP A 20 -5.31 -1.42 -10.63
CA ASP A 20 -4.06 -1.44 -11.40
C ASP A 20 -2.91 -0.75 -10.66
N ALA A 21 -3.20 0.34 -9.95
CA ALA A 21 -2.20 1.05 -9.15
C ALA A 21 -1.77 0.23 -7.93
N VAL A 22 -2.72 -0.45 -7.28
CA VAL A 22 -2.42 -1.35 -6.14
C VAL A 22 -1.55 -2.51 -6.58
N LEU A 23 -1.86 -3.15 -7.71
CA LEU A 23 -1.05 -4.26 -8.24
C LEU A 23 0.38 -3.81 -8.57
N ALA A 24 0.54 -2.65 -9.23
CA ALA A 24 1.85 -2.10 -9.55
C ALA A 24 2.66 -1.73 -8.29
N ALA A 25 2.02 -1.15 -7.28
CA ALA A 25 2.66 -0.82 -6.00
C ALA A 25 3.05 -2.08 -5.21
N VAL A 26 2.20 -3.12 -5.22
CA VAL A 26 2.49 -4.41 -4.57
C VAL A 26 3.61 -5.16 -5.29
N GLU A 27 3.68 -5.13 -6.62
CA GLU A 27 4.80 -5.73 -7.37
C GLU A 27 6.13 -5.07 -7.06
N LYS A 28 6.17 -3.73 -7.03
CA LYS A 28 7.37 -2.98 -6.61
C LYS A 28 7.76 -3.31 -5.19
N ALA A 29 6.80 -3.29 -4.26
CA ALA A 29 7.06 -3.54 -2.86
C ALA A 29 7.48 -5.00 -2.59
N LYS A 30 6.92 -6.00 -3.29
CA LYS A 30 7.32 -7.40 -3.17
C LYS A 30 8.80 -7.66 -3.49
N GLY A 31 9.43 -6.78 -4.27
CA GLY A 31 10.86 -6.85 -4.59
C GLY A 31 11.78 -6.32 -3.48
N GLU A 32 11.27 -5.48 -2.58
CA GLU A 32 12.08 -4.76 -1.57
C GLU A 32 11.60 -4.98 -0.11
N LEU A 33 10.36 -5.44 0.09
CA LEU A 33 9.69 -5.61 1.37
C LEU A 33 9.13 -7.02 1.53
N GLU A 34 9.04 -7.49 2.78
CA GLU A 34 8.37 -8.73 3.09
C GLU A 34 6.86 -8.63 2.82
N PRO A 35 6.20 -9.70 2.32
CA PRO A 35 4.76 -9.69 2.05
C PRO A 35 3.91 -9.32 3.28
N SER A 36 4.36 -9.69 4.48
CA SER A 36 3.73 -9.33 5.75
C SER A 36 3.74 -7.82 5.99
N GLU A 37 4.87 -7.14 5.77
CA GLU A 37 4.98 -5.68 5.91
C GLU A 37 4.09 -4.95 4.90
N ILE A 38 3.98 -5.44 3.66
CA ILE A 38 3.12 -4.85 2.62
C ILE A 38 1.65 -4.91 3.02
N ILE A 39 1.22 -6.02 3.63
CA ILE A 39 -0.17 -6.23 4.03
C ILE A 39 -0.49 -5.41 5.28
N GLU A 40 0.32 -5.51 6.34
CA GLU A 40 0.03 -4.88 7.62
C GLU A 40 0.29 -3.37 7.62
N LYS A 41 1.39 -2.92 7.01
CA LYS A 41 1.80 -1.51 7.04
C LYS A 41 1.43 -0.72 5.79
N GLY A 42 1.04 -1.38 4.69
CA GLY A 42 0.68 -0.72 3.44
C GLY A 42 -0.82 -0.82 3.17
N LEU A 43 -1.28 -2.04 2.85
CA LEU A 43 -2.66 -2.30 2.43
C LEU A 43 -3.67 -2.06 3.56
N ALA A 44 -3.38 -2.54 4.77
CA ALA A 44 -4.26 -2.38 5.92
C ALA A 44 -4.32 -0.92 6.41
N GLU A 45 -3.21 -0.20 6.41
CA GLU A 45 -3.18 1.25 6.68
C GLU A 45 -4.03 2.02 5.68
N GLY A 46 -3.87 1.75 4.38
CA GLY A 46 -4.71 2.38 3.34
C GLY A 46 -6.19 2.09 3.54
N MET A 47 -6.57 0.88 3.95
CA MET A 47 -7.96 0.52 4.22
C MET A 47 -8.51 1.19 5.49
N ASN A 48 -7.69 1.30 6.55
CA ASN A 48 -8.05 2.02 7.77
C ASN A 48 -8.26 3.52 7.49
N GLU A 49 -7.39 4.13 6.66
CA GLU A 49 -7.54 5.53 6.29
C GLU A 49 -8.81 5.78 5.48
N VAL A 50 -9.18 4.86 4.58
CA VAL A 50 -10.50 4.90 3.90
C VAL A 50 -11.63 4.84 4.93
N GLY A 51 -11.55 3.94 5.91
CA GLY A 51 -12.56 3.81 6.97
C GLY A 51 -12.64 5.00 7.94
N VAL A 52 -11.60 5.80 8.08
CA VAL A 52 -11.64 7.06 8.84
C VAL A 52 -12.26 8.20 8.01
N ARG A 53 -12.07 8.17 6.69
CA ARG A 53 -12.55 9.21 5.77
C ARG A 53 -14.03 9.07 5.38
N PHE A 54 -14.69 7.96 5.69
CA PHE A 54 -16.09 7.65 5.33
C PHE A 54 -16.88 7.18 6.55
#